data_AF-A0A813HL18-F1
#
_entry.id   AF-A0A813HL18-F1
#
_cell.length_a   1.000
_cell.length_b   1.000
_cell.length_c   1.000
_cell.angle_alpha   90.00
_cell.angle_beta   90.00
_cell.angle_gamma   90.00
#
_symmetry.space_group_name_H-M   'P 1'
#
loop_
_entity.id
_entity.type
_entity.pdbx_description
1 polymer ?
#
loop_
_entity_poly.entity_id
_entity_poly.type
_entity_poly.pdbx_seq_one_letter_code
_entity_poly.pdbx_strand_id
1 'polypeptide(L)'
;MTEDTFHELCGYLQEIEENLGDDSENLYGSIKAFTSSESYDVFLDLMFTEVRRQQQASSAVDAPAAQEMEVAVPEGMGPGQLLAVDYLGMRYELTIPEGCTEGMTFRAAVGA
;
A
#
# COMPACT_ATOMS: atom_id res chain seq x y z
N MET A 1 -8.60 -23.16 -1.56
CA MET A 1 -10.00 -22.87 -1.21
C MET A 1 -10.78 -24.14 -1.50
N THR A 2 -11.60 -24.63 -0.56
CA THR A 2 -12.42 -25.83 -0.80
C THR A 2 -13.68 -25.48 -1.58
N GLU A 3 -14.28 -26.47 -2.23
CA GLU A 3 -15.48 -26.31 -3.06
C GLU A 3 -16.66 -25.73 -2.25
N ASP A 4 -16.80 -26.14 -0.99
CA ASP A 4 -17.82 -25.59 -0.07
C ASP A 4 -17.66 -24.08 0.16
N THR A 5 -16.40 -23.61 0.32
CA THR A 5 -16.11 -22.18 0.50
C THR A 5 -16.39 -21.38 -0.79
N PHE A 6 -16.29 -22.01 -1.96
CA PHE A 6 -16.66 -21.39 -3.24
C PHE A 6 -18.17 -21.23 -3.37
N HIS A 7 -18.95 -22.23 -2.98
CA HIS A 7 -20.41 -22.14 -2.97
C HIS A 7 -20.93 -21.07 -2.01
N GLU A 8 -20.34 -20.95 -0.82
CA GLU A 8 -20.68 -19.91 0.15
C GLU A 8 -20.38 -18.50 -0.40
N LEU A 9 -19.22 -18.33 -1.06
CA LEU A 9 -18.85 -17.08 -1.72
C LEU A 9 -19.82 -16.72 -2.86
N CYS A 10 -20.22 -17.69 -3.68
CA CYS A 10 -21.19 -17.48 -4.75
C CYS A 10 -22.55 -17.03 -4.23
N GLY A 11 -23.03 -17.60 -3.12
CA GLY A 11 -24.27 -17.17 -2.47
C GLY A 11 -24.18 -15.73 -1.96
N TYR A 12 -23.06 -15.38 -1.33
CA TYR A 12 -22.82 -14.02 -0.82
C TYR A 12 -22.76 -12.97 -1.94
N LEU A 13 -22.13 -13.29 -3.07
CA LEU A 13 -22.05 -12.39 -4.23
C LEU A 13 -23.44 -12.15 -4.86
N GLN A 14 -24.32 -13.15 -4.85
CA GLN A 14 -25.69 -13.02 -5.33
C GLN A 14 -26.55 -12.14 -4.41
N GLU A 15 -26.34 -12.18 -3.09
CA GLU A 15 -27.01 -11.29 -2.13
C GLU A 15 -26.54 -9.83 -2.29
N ILE A 16 -25.25 -9.63 -2.58
CA ILE A 16 -24.69 -8.32 -2.92
C ILE A 16 -25.31 -7.77 -4.22
N GLU A 17 -25.53 -8.62 -5.22
CA GLU A 17 -26.15 -8.27 -6.50
C GLU A 17 -27.57 -7.73 -6.33
N GLU A 18 -28.38 -8.35 -5.48
CA GLU A 18 -29.75 -7.87 -5.20
C GLU A 18 -29.76 -6.51 -4.48
N ASN A 19 -28.66 -6.14 -3.82
CA ASN A 19 -28.57 -4.95 -2.97
C ASN A 19 -27.80 -3.78 -3.62
N LEU A 20 -26.91 -4.03 -4.59
CA LEU A 20 -26.29 -3.00 -5.43
C LEU A 20 -27.15 -2.75 -6.67
N GLY A 21 -27.98 -1.71 -6.62
CA GLY A 21 -28.74 -1.24 -7.78
C GLY A 21 -27.90 -0.96 -9.03
N ASP A 22 -28.61 -0.75 -10.15
CA ASP A 22 -28.25 -0.75 -11.58
C ASP A 22 -26.97 0.00 -12.07
N ASP A 23 -26.18 0.60 -11.18
CA ASP A 23 -24.98 1.40 -11.54
C ASP A 23 -23.71 0.55 -11.80
N SER A 24 -23.85 -0.75 -12.02
CA SER A 24 -22.74 -1.73 -11.99
C SER A 24 -22.44 -2.40 -13.34
N GLU A 25 -22.70 -1.75 -14.48
CA GLU A 25 -22.59 -2.34 -15.84
C GLU A 25 -21.28 -3.11 -16.13
N ASN A 26 -20.17 -2.76 -15.46
CA ASN A 26 -18.88 -3.46 -15.63
C ASN A 26 -18.63 -4.58 -14.59
N LEU A 27 -19.23 -4.45 -13.41
CA LEU A 27 -19.12 -5.42 -12.33
C LEU A 27 -20.12 -6.57 -12.53
N TYR A 28 -21.32 -6.28 -13.04
CA TYR A 28 -22.39 -7.25 -13.30
C TYR A 28 -21.98 -8.33 -14.31
N GLY A 29 -21.29 -7.94 -15.39
CA GLY A 29 -20.75 -8.90 -16.37
C GLY A 29 -19.64 -9.79 -15.79
N SER A 30 -18.81 -9.22 -14.91
CA SER A 30 -17.71 -9.92 -14.26
C SER A 30 -18.21 -10.91 -13.20
N ILE A 31 -19.16 -10.49 -12.36
CA ILE A 31 -19.78 -11.35 -11.33
C ILE A 31 -20.59 -12.47 -11.98
N LYS A 32 -21.38 -12.19 -13.02
CA LYS A 32 -22.09 -13.23 -13.77
C LYS A 32 -21.15 -14.23 -14.44
N ALA A 33 -20.00 -13.78 -14.96
CA ALA A 33 -18.98 -14.68 -15.51
C ALA A 33 -18.36 -15.56 -14.42
N PHE A 34 -18.16 -15.03 -13.21
CA PHE A 34 -17.66 -15.79 -12.07
C PHE A 34 -18.66 -16.82 -11.53
N THR A 35 -19.93 -16.45 -11.40
CA THR A 35 -20.97 -17.34 -10.88
C THR A 35 -21.47 -18.36 -11.93
N SER A 36 -21.24 -18.10 -13.22
CA SER A 36 -21.60 -19.02 -14.31
C SER A 36 -20.45 -19.93 -14.78
N SER A 37 -19.22 -19.76 -14.26
CA SER A 37 -18.10 -20.58 -14.75
C SER A 37 -18.11 -21.96 -14.07
N GLU A 38 -18.48 -22.99 -14.82
CA GLU A 38 -18.25 -24.40 -14.46
C GLU A 38 -16.77 -24.79 -14.46
N SER A 39 -15.88 -23.85 -14.81
CA SER A 39 -14.45 -24.04 -14.92
C SER A 39 -13.73 -23.21 -13.85
N TYR A 40 -13.60 -23.83 -12.68
CA TYR A 40 -12.82 -23.33 -11.54
C TYR A 40 -11.42 -22.81 -11.96
N ASP A 41 -10.80 -23.44 -12.96
CA ASP A 41 -9.50 -23.03 -13.49
C ASP A 41 -9.53 -21.65 -14.16
N VAL A 42 -10.60 -21.32 -14.89
CA VAL A 42 -10.77 -20.00 -15.53
C VAL A 42 -11.04 -18.93 -14.49
N PHE A 43 -11.81 -19.25 -13.45
CA PHE A 43 -12.01 -18.37 -12.30
C PHE A 43 -10.69 -18.04 -11.61
N LEU A 44 -9.88 -19.05 -11.30
CA LEU A 44 -8.57 -18.86 -10.68
C LEU A 44 -7.64 -18.03 -11.55
N ASP A 45 -7.59 -18.28 -12.85
CA ASP A 45 -6.73 -17.53 -13.76
C ASP A 45 -7.12 -16.05 -13.85
N LEU A 46 -8.43 -15.74 -13.88
CA LEU A 46 -8.94 -14.37 -13.83
C LEU A 46 -8.63 -13.70 -12.48
N MET A 47 -8.85 -14.38 -11.36
CA MET A 47 -8.55 -13.84 -10.03
C MET A 47 -7.05 -13.60 -9.84
N PHE A 48 -6.19 -14.52 -10.28
CA PHE A 48 -4.74 -14.35 -10.19
C PHE A 48 -4.24 -13.27 -11.15
N THR A 49 -4.82 -13.17 -12.35
CA THR A 49 -4.54 -12.08 -13.29
C THR A 49 -4.91 -10.73 -12.68
N GLU A 50 -6.06 -10.64 -12.03
CA GLU A 50 -6.53 -9.40 -11.40
C GLU A 50 -5.71 -9.02 -10.16
N VAL A 51 -5.37 -9.98 -9.29
CA VAL A 51 -4.46 -9.76 -8.14
C VAL A 51 -3.11 -9.23 -8.61
N ARG A 52 -2.56 -9.80 -9.70
CA ARG A 52 -1.29 -9.35 -10.28
C ARG A 52 -1.37 -7.94 -10.83
N ARG A 53 -2.50 -7.57 -11.45
CA ARG A 53 -2.78 -6.21 -11.94
C ARG A 53 -2.83 -5.21 -10.78
N GLN A 54 -3.50 -5.56 -9.69
CA GLN A 54 -3.57 -4.71 -8.49
C GLN A 54 -2.20 -4.58 -7.81
N GLN A 55 -1.43 -5.66 -7.71
CA GLN A 55 -0.07 -5.60 -7.17
C GLN A 55 0.84 -4.69 -8.02
N GLN A 56 0.78 -4.78 -9.35
CA GLN A 56 1.55 -3.90 -10.22
C GLN A 56 1.12 -2.43 -10.16
N ALA A 57 -0.19 -2.16 -10.01
CA ALA A 57 -0.70 -0.81 -9.76
C ALA A 57 -0.29 -0.28 -8.37
N SER A 58 -0.12 -1.18 -7.39
CA SER A 58 0.37 -0.85 -6.03
C SER A 58 1.89 -0.67 -6.00
N SER A 59 2.63 -1.35 -6.87
CA SER A 59 4.09 -1.25 -6.99
C SER A 59 4.57 0.01 -7.74
N ALA A 60 3.66 0.75 -8.40
CA ALA A 60 3.98 2.03 -9.04
C ALA A 60 3.98 3.23 -8.06
N VAL A 61 3.69 3.01 -6.77
CA VAL A 61 3.74 4.03 -5.71
C VAL A 61 4.89 3.79 -4.71
N ASP A 62 5.69 2.74 -4.90
CA ASP A 62 6.78 2.40 -3.98
C ASP A 62 8.14 2.37 -4.70
N ALA A 63 8.52 3.50 -5.29
CA ALA A 63 9.87 3.96 -4.99
C ALA A 63 9.84 4.27 -3.49
N PRO A 64 10.83 3.86 -2.66
CA PRO A 64 10.84 4.22 -1.26
C PRO A 64 10.69 5.73 -1.21
N ALA A 65 9.50 6.19 -0.83
CA ALA A 65 9.18 7.60 -0.80
C ALA A 65 10.04 8.11 0.34
N ALA A 66 11.22 8.62 0.01
CA ALA A 66 12.16 9.11 1.00
C ALA A 66 11.40 10.18 1.78
N GLN A 67 11.01 9.83 3.01
CA GLN A 67 10.08 10.64 3.75
C GLN A 67 10.87 11.82 4.26
N GLU A 68 10.56 13.01 3.75
CA GLU A 68 11.21 14.24 4.18
C GLU A 68 10.68 14.64 5.56
N MET A 69 11.59 14.83 6.51
CA MET A 69 11.29 15.39 7.83
C MET A 69 12.17 16.61 8.10
N GLU A 70 11.63 17.58 8.82
CA GLU A 70 12.41 18.70 9.35
C GLU A 70 12.95 18.36 10.74
N VAL A 71 14.26 18.37 10.87
CA VAL A 71 14.98 18.03 12.09
C VAL A 71 15.66 19.28 12.62
N ALA A 72 15.42 19.61 13.89
CA ALA A 72 16.09 20.69 14.58
C ALA A 72 17.41 20.20 15.18
N VAL A 73 18.48 20.96 14.99
CA VAL A 73 19.79 20.68 15.58
C VAL A 73 19.78 21.14 17.04
N PRO A 74 19.97 20.23 18.03
CA PRO A 74 20.04 20.61 19.43
C PRO A 74 21.29 21.45 19.75
N GLU A 75 21.25 22.21 20.84
CA GLU A 75 22.38 23.03 21.30
C GLU A 75 23.62 22.17 21.58
N GLY A 76 24.79 22.65 21.13
CA GLY A 76 26.05 21.91 21.24
C GLY A 76 26.28 20.84 20.17
N MET A 77 25.38 20.69 19.18
CA MET A 77 25.63 19.85 18.00
C MET A 77 25.95 20.67 16.74
N GLY A 78 26.84 20.11 15.92
CA GLY A 78 27.40 20.80 14.76
C GLY A 78 27.48 19.93 13.50
N PRO A 79 27.90 20.53 12.37
CA PRO A 79 27.98 19.83 11.09
C PRO A 79 28.90 18.59 11.18
N GLY A 80 28.46 17.49 10.56
CA GLY A 80 29.17 16.21 10.56
C GLY A 80 28.97 15.33 11.79
N GLN A 81 28.20 15.78 12.80
CA GLN A 81 27.85 14.94 13.95
C GLN A 81 26.61 14.09 13.67
N LEU A 82 26.54 12.92 14.34
CA LEU A 82 25.41 12.00 14.28
C LEU A 82 24.35 12.40 15.30
N LEU A 83 23.12 12.56 14.82
CA LEU A 83 21.94 12.89 15.60
C LEU A 83 20.99 11.70 15.55
N ALA A 84 20.65 11.16 16.72
CA ALA A 84 19.63 10.12 16.84
C ALA A 84 18.25 10.77 16.99
N VAL A 85 17.35 10.51 16.06
CA VAL A 85 15.98 11.05 16.04
C VAL A 85 14.99 9.91 16.04
N ASP A 86 14.03 9.95 16.96
CA ASP A 86 12.91 9.01 16.98
C ASP A 86 11.77 9.60 16.13
N TYR A 87 11.45 8.93 15.02
CA TYR A 87 10.40 9.35 14.09
C TYR A 87 9.54 8.15 13.70
N LEU A 88 8.21 8.29 13.78
CA LEU A 88 7.24 7.22 13.52
C LEU A 88 7.51 5.92 14.33
N GLY A 89 8.06 6.05 15.53
CA GLY A 89 8.40 4.91 16.39
C GLY A 89 9.66 4.15 16.00
N MET A 90 10.42 4.66 15.03
CA MET A 90 11.74 4.15 14.62
C MET A 90 12.83 5.16 14.95
N ARG A 91 13.99 4.66 15.38
CA ARG A 91 15.17 5.48 15.69
C ARG A 91 16.06 5.58 14.46
N TYR A 92 16.31 6.81 14.01
CA TYR A 92 17.14 7.12 12.86
C TYR A 92 18.42 7.83 13.29
N GLU A 93 19.54 7.46 12.68
CA GLU A 93 20.82 8.16 12.87
C GLU A 93 21.07 9.04 11.64
N LEU A 94 20.93 10.35 11.84
CA LEU A 94 21.06 11.35 10.79
C LEU A 94 22.37 12.10 10.95
N THR A 95 23.05 12.40 9.85
CA THR A 95 24.25 13.26 9.89
C THR A 95 23.85 14.69 9.62
N ILE A 96 24.30 15.63 10.46
CA ILE A 96 24.01 17.05 10.28
C ILE A 96 24.79 17.56 9.05
N PRO A 97 24.12 18.13 8.04
CA PRO A 97 24.78 18.63 6.84
C PRO A 97 25.67 19.84 7.15
N GLU A 98 26.69 20.05 6.30
CA GLU A 98 27.58 21.20 6.42
C GLU A 98 26.79 22.52 6.29
N GLY A 99 27.00 23.44 7.23
CA GLY A 99 26.33 24.74 7.25
C GLY A 99 25.12 24.83 8.19
N CYS A 100 24.67 23.74 8.79
CA CYS A 100 23.68 23.77 9.87
C CYS A 100 24.37 23.85 11.24
N THR A 101 24.01 24.85 12.03
CA THR A 101 24.49 25.04 13.40
C THR A 101 23.37 24.82 14.41
N GLU A 102 23.71 24.79 15.70
CA GLU A 102 22.75 24.73 16.80
C GLU A 102 21.55 25.68 16.60
N GLY A 103 20.35 25.16 16.85
CA GLY A 103 19.09 25.89 16.69
C GLY A 103 18.58 26.01 15.25
N MET A 104 19.33 25.58 14.24
CA MET A 104 18.86 25.54 12.85
C MET A 104 18.09 24.25 12.56
N THR A 105 17.20 24.30 11.57
CA THR A 105 16.48 23.13 11.05
C THR A 105 17.01 22.73 9.68
N PHE A 106 17.05 21.43 9.40
CA PHE A 106 17.38 20.90 8.08
C PHE A 106 16.41 19.81 7.67
N ARG A 107 16.25 19.60 6.37
CA ARG A 107 15.43 18.52 5.82
C ARG A 107 16.28 17.27 5.68
N ALA A 108 15.84 16.21 6.35
CA ALA A 108 16.42 14.89 6.22
C ALA A 108 15.42 13.99 5.48
N ALA A 109 15.90 13.30 4.45
CA ALA A 109 15.13 12.28 3.78
C ALA A 109 15.41 10.94 4.46
N VAL A 110 14.37 10.30 4.96
CA VAL A 110 14.48 9.04 5.67
C VAL A 110 13.82 7.95 4.85
N GLY A 111 14.66 7.12 4.24
CA GLY A 111 14.24 5.92 3.51
C GLY A 111 14.35 4.70 4.41
N ALA A 112 13.35 3.83 4.35
CA ALA A 112 13.37 2.51 4.98
C ALA A 112 14.45 1.61 4.37
#